data_AF-A0A962YDK9-F1
#
_entry.id   AF-A0A962YDK9-F1
#
_cell.length_a   1.000
_cell.length_b   1.000
_cell.length_c   1.000
_cell.angle_alpha   90.00
_cell.angle_beta   90.00
_cell.angle_gamma   90.00
#
_symmetry.space_group_name_H-M   'P 1'
#
loop_
_entity.id
_entity.type
_entity.pdbx_description
1 polymer ?
#
loop_
_entity_poly.entity_id
_entity_poly.type
_entity_poly.pdbx_seq_one_letter_code
_entity_poly.pdbx_strand_id
1 'polypeptide(L)'
;MPRKQARDFDQQLLNLYDRYAHNQINRREFLDRAAKFAVGGVTAAALLDSLSPRYALAQQVDPNDPSISTETIEYDSPAGHGTIRGYLARPAAATEKLPGVVVVHENRGLNPYIEDVARRLAV
;
A
#
# COMPACT_ATOMS: atom_id res chain seq x y z
N MET A 1 6.62 -10.16 18.60
CA MET A 1 7.80 -10.69 17.87
C MET A 1 8.23 -9.64 16.84
N PRO A 2 9.54 -9.45 16.61
CA PRO A 2 10.02 -8.53 15.58
C PRO A 2 9.55 -8.95 14.18
N ARG A 3 9.31 -7.96 13.29
CA ARG A 3 8.92 -8.23 11.89
C ARG A 3 10.09 -8.91 11.17
N LYS A 4 9.81 -10.04 10.53
CA LYS A 4 10.77 -10.74 9.68
C LYS A 4 11.12 -9.93 8.44
N GLN A 5 12.36 -10.01 8.01
CA GLN A 5 12.86 -9.47 6.75
C GLN A 5 12.75 -10.53 5.65
N ALA A 6 12.84 -10.11 4.38
CA ALA A 6 12.74 -11.03 3.24
C ALA A 6 13.75 -12.19 3.34
N ARG A 7 14.98 -11.92 3.80
CA ARG A 7 16.03 -12.92 4.03
C ARG A 7 15.71 -14.00 5.07
N ASP A 8 14.68 -13.78 5.89
CA ASP A 8 14.25 -14.74 6.93
C ASP A 8 13.24 -15.76 6.40
N PHE A 9 12.92 -15.72 5.09
CA PHE A 9 11.97 -16.62 4.43
C PHE A 9 12.66 -17.43 3.32
N ASP A 10 12.10 -18.61 3.04
CA ASP A 10 12.51 -19.41 1.90
C ASP A 10 12.18 -18.67 0.58
N GLN A 11 13.11 -18.68 -0.37
CA GLN A 11 12.93 -17.99 -1.66
C GLN A 11 11.74 -18.53 -2.47
N GLN A 12 11.45 -19.84 -2.39
CA GLN A 12 10.28 -20.41 -3.06
C GLN A 12 8.96 -19.89 -2.47
N LEU A 13 8.93 -19.64 -1.15
CA LEU A 13 7.78 -19.01 -0.51
C LEU A 13 7.62 -17.54 -0.95
N LEU A 14 8.71 -16.79 -1.06
CA LEU A 14 8.68 -15.42 -1.59
C LEU A 14 8.19 -15.38 -3.03
N ASN A 15 8.68 -16.28 -3.89
CA ASN A 15 8.22 -16.39 -5.27
C ASN A 15 6.74 -16.78 -5.34
N LEU A 16 6.26 -17.66 -4.46
CA LEU A 16 4.85 -18.02 -4.38
C LEU A 16 3.98 -16.82 -3.97
N TYR A 17 4.46 -16.02 -3.01
CA TYR A 17 3.79 -14.80 -2.59
C TYR A 17 3.77 -13.75 -3.69
N ASP A 18 4.86 -13.59 -4.44
CA ASP A 18 4.92 -12.69 -5.59
C ASP A 18 3.82 -13.01 -6.61
N ARG A 19 3.66 -14.29 -6.98
CA ARG A 19 2.58 -14.74 -7.87
C ARG A 19 1.20 -14.43 -7.32
N TYR A 20 0.99 -14.60 -6.01
CA TYR A 20 -0.26 -14.25 -5.35
C TYR A 20 -0.51 -12.73 -5.37
N ALA A 21 0.50 -11.93 -5.02
CA ALA A 21 0.44 -10.48 -4.95
C ALA A 21 0.23 -9.83 -6.33
N HIS A 22 0.57 -10.53 -7.41
CA HIS A 22 0.36 -10.11 -8.80
C HIS A 22 -0.85 -10.81 -9.45
N ASN A 23 -1.78 -11.37 -8.66
CA ASN A 23 -3.02 -12.01 -9.11
C ASN A 23 -2.82 -13.19 -10.09
N GLN A 24 -1.62 -13.78 -10.15
CA GLN A 24 -1.33 -14.93 -11.02
C GLN A 24 -1.83 -16.25 -10.41
N ILE A 25 -2.01 -16.29 -9.10
CA ILE A 25 -2.67 -17.39 -8.36
C ILE A 25 -3.67 -16.80 -7.38
N ASN A 26 -4.72 -17.54 -7.07
CA ASN A 26 -5.70 -17.10 -6.09
C ASN A 26 -5.26 -17.44 -4.65
N ARG A 27 -5.98 -16.90 -3.66
CA ARG A 27 -5.67 -17.10 -2.24
C ARG A 27 -5.67 -18.58 -1.83
N ARG A 28 -6.60 -19.39 -2.36
CA ARG A 28 -6.69 -20.82 -2.03
C ARG A 28 -5.46 -21.57 -2.50
N GLU A 29 -5.04 -21.31 -3.74
CA GLU A 29 -3.84 -21.90 -4.32
C GLU A 29 -2.56 -21.46 -3.59
N PHE A 30 -2.47 -20.20 -3.17
CA PHE A 30 -1.37 -19.75 -2.31
C PHE A 30 -1.33 -20.55 -1.01
N LEU A 31 -2.45 -20.65 -0.29
CA LEU A 31 -2.51 -21.32 1.02
C LEU A 31 -2.16 -22.81 0.92
N ASP A 32 -2.65 -23.49 -0.12
CA ASP A 32 -2.36 -24.91 -0.39
C ASP A 32 -0.85 -25.13 -0.63
N ARG A 33 -0.25 -24.37 -1.54
CA ARG A 33 1.18 -24.48 -1.86
C ARG A 33 2.09 -23.99 -0.72
N ALA A 34 1.65 -23.00 0.06
CA ALA A 34 2.40 -22.46 1.19
C ALA A 34 2.47 -23.44 2.37
N ALA A 35 1.57 -24.43 2.45
CA ALA A 35 1.55 -25.43 3.52
C ALA A 35 2.87 -26.21 3.64
N LYS A 36 3.62 -26.38 2.54
CA LYS A 36 4.96 -26.99 2.56
C LYS A 36 5.96 -26.23 3.45
N PHE A 37 5.79 -24.93 3.62
CA PHE A 37 6.67 -24.07 4.41
C PHE A 37 6.16 -23.85 5.85
N ALA A 38 5.02 -24.44 6.20
CA ALA A 38 4.33 -24.30 7.47
C ALA A 38 4.93 -25.24 8.54
N VAL A 39 6.19 -25.00 8.91
CA VAL A 39 6.95 -25.83 9.86
C VAL A 39 6.82 -25.28 11.29
N GLY A 40 6.86 -26.15 12.31
CA GLY A 40 6.98 -25.74 13.71
C GLY A 40 5.75 -25.05 14.29
N GLY A 41 4.55 -25.42 13.85
CA GLY A 41 3.28 -24.85 14.34
C GLY A 41 2.86 -23.54 13.65
N VAL A 42 3.64 -23.06 12.68
CA VAL A 42 3.22 -21.96 11.79
C VAL A 42 2.20 -22.48 10.79
N THR A 43 1.13 -21.72 10.51
CA THR A 43 0.12 -22.07 9.49
C THR A 43 0.37 -21.32 8.18
N ALA A 44 -0.16 -21.83 7.06
CA ALA A 44 -0.12 -21.10 5.79
C ALA A 44 -0.79 -19.71 5.87
N ALA A 45 -1.82 -19.57 6.70
CA ALA A 45 -2.47 -18.28 6.98
C ALA A 45 -1.54 -17.33 7.76
N ALA A 46 -0.78 -17.83 8.73
CA ALA A 46 0.22 -17.03 9.44
C ALA A 46 1.37 -16.60 8.50
N LEU A 47 1.79 -17.47 7.56
CA LEU A 47 2.74 -17.10 6.52
C LEU A 47 2.20 -15.97 5.64
N LEU A 48 0.95 -16.10 5.18
CA LEU A 48 0.28 -15.05 4.39
C LEU A 48 0.24 -13.71 5.14
N ASP A 49 -0.14 -13.71 6.42
CA ASP A 49 -0.16 -12.48 7.24
C ASP A 49 1.23 -11.87 7.38
N SER A 50 2.25 -12.70 7.61
CA SER A 50 3.63 -12.23 7.79
C SER A 50 4.23 -11.58 6.53
N LEU A 51 3.83 -12.07 5.34
CA LEU A 51 4.30 -11.58 4.04
C LEU A 51 3.48 -10.38 3.55
N SER A 52 2.25 -10.21 4.06
CA SER A 52 1.35 -9.15 3.60
C SER A 52 1.81 -7.74 4.02
N PRO A 53 1.53 -6.71 3.19
CA PRO A 53 1.77 -5.32 3.56
C PRO A 53 1.02 -4.95 4.83
N ARG A 54 1.69 -4.24 5.73
CA ARG A 54 1.08 -3.64 6.93
C ARG A 54 1.28 -2.13 6.89
N TYR A 55 0.42 -1.44 6.14
CA TYR A 55 0.55 0.01 5.92
C TYR A 55 0.55 0.82 7.22
N ALA A 56 -0.21 0.38 8.23
CA ALA A 56 -0.24 1.00 9.55
C ALA A 56 1.14 1.11 10.22
N LEU A 57 2.06 0.17 9.94
CA LEU A 57 3.43 0.24 10.47
C LEU A 57 4.29 1.30 9.79
N ALA A 58 3.89 1.76 8.60
CA ALA A 58 4.60 2.74 7.81
C ALA A 58 3.95 4.14 7.86
N GLN A 59 2.80 4.28 8.52
CA GLN A 59 2.07 5.54 8.65
C GLN A 59 2.91 6.55 9.44
N GLN A 60 3.08 7.75 8.89
CA GLN A 60 3.79 8.84 9.55
C GLN A 60 2.86 9.98 9.93
N VAL A 61 1.78 10.20 9.18
CA VAL A 61 0.81 11.27 9.42
C VAL A 61 -0.56 10.66 9.69
N ASP A 62 -1.21 11.09 10.76
CA ASP A 62 -2.56 10.67 11.09
C ASP A 62 -3.51 11.03 9.94
N PRO A 63 -4.31 10.08 9.41
CA PRO A 63 -5.35 10.38 8.42
C PRO A 63 -6.35 11.45 8.87
N ASN A 64 -6.48 11.68 10.18
CA ASN A 64 -7.38 12.68 10.78
C ASN A 64 -6.63 13.89 11.36
N ASP A 65 -5.38 14.14 10.95
CA ASP A 65 -4.64 15.32 11.39
C ASP A 65 -5.44 16.61 11.06
N PRO A 66 -5.87 17.40 12.06
CA PRO A 66 -6.73 18.56 11.84
C PRO A 66 -6.02 19.70 11.09
N SER A 67 -4.68 19.65 10.96
CA SER A 67 -3.92 20.62 10.18
C SER A 67 -3.97 20.35 8.68
N ILE A 68 -4.50 19.21 8.24
CA ILE A 68 -4.55 18.79 6.84
C ILE A 68 -6.00 18.60 6.39
N SER A 69 -6.33 19.13 5.21
CA SER A 69 -7.56 18.82 4.50
C SER A 69 -7.25 17.84 3.37
N THR A 70 -8.05 16.78 3.27
CA THR A 70 -7.86 15.73 2.27
C THR A 70 -9.16 15.51 1.49
N GLU A 71 -9.05 15.33 0.18
CA GLU A 71 -10.18 15.05 -0.68
C GLU A 71 -9.81 14.09 -1.82
N THR A 72 -10.78 13.29 -2.25
CA THR A 72 -10.66 12.57 -3.52
C THR A 72 -11.15 13.50 -4.62
N ILE A 73 -10.26 13.85 -5.54
CA ILE A 73 -10.58 14.69 -6.70
C ILE A 73 -10.72 13.84 -7.95
N GLU A 74 -11.48 14.36 -8.90
CA GLU A 74 -11.53 13.86 -10.27
C GLU A 74 -11.01 14.94 -11.22
N TYR A 75 -10.20 14.54 -12.19
CA TYR A 75 -9.70 15.45 -13.22
C TYR A 75 -9.65 14.77 -14.59
N ASP A 76 -9.81 15.58 -15.63
CA ASP A 76 -9.77 15.12 -17.01
C ASP A 76 -8.34 14.90 -17.48
N SER A 77 -8.10 13.71 -18.03
CA SER A 77 -6.89 13.28 -18.71
C SER A 77 -7.26 12.72 -20.09
N PRO A 78 -7.72 13.59 -21.02
CA PRO A 78 -8.25 13.15 -22.32
C PRO A 78 -7.19 12.51 -23.23
N ALA A 79 -5.91 12.86 -23.04
CA ALA A 79 -4.78 12.21 -23.70
C ALA A 79 -4.25 10.97 -22.94
N GLY A 80 -4.85 10.66 -21.78
CA GLY A 80 -4.50 9.54 -20.91
C GLY A 80 -5.69 8.60 -20.71
N HIS A 81 -6.09 8.37 -19.47
CA HIS A 81 -7.10 7.37 -19.11
C HIS A 81 -8.52 7.95 -18.94
N GLY A 82 -8.87 8.99 -19.69
CA GLY A 82 -10.16 9.68 -19.56
C GLY A 82 -10.21 10.45 -18.25
N THR A 83 -11.15 10.16 -17.37
CA THR A 83 -11.22 10.77 -16.03
C THR A 83 -10.38 9.98 -15.03
N ILE A 84 -9.52 10.68 -14.30
CA ILE A 84 -8.64 10.10 -13.28
C ILE A 84 -9.07 10.57 -11.89
N ARG A 85 -9.05 9.65 -10.92
CA ARG A 85 -9.20 9.98 -9.49
C ARG A 85 -7.85 10.16 -8.84
N GLY A 86 -7.71 11.20 -8.02
CA GLY A 86 -6.50 11.50 -7.24
C GLY A 86 -6.83 11.75 -5.77
N TYR A 87 -5.83 11.56 -4.91
CA TYR A 87 -5.89 11.96 -3.50
C TYR A 87 -5.16 13.28 -3.34
N LEU A 88 -5.89 14.32 -2.98
CA LEU A 88 -5.33 15.64 -2.72
C LEU A 88 -5.24 15.85 -1.21
N ALA A 89 -4.06 16.20 -0.73
CA ALA A 89 -3.83 16.66 0.64
C ALA A 89 -3.25 18.07 0.60
N ARG A 90 -3.73 18.96 1.47
CA ARG A 90 -3.24 20.33 1.59
C ARG A 90 -3.38 20.85 3.04
N PRO A 91 -2.57 21.83 3.46
CA PRO A 91 -2.77 22.48 4.75
C PRO A 91 -4.20 23.04 4.87
N ALA A 92 -4.88 22.74 5.96
CA ALA A 92 -6.28 23.12 6.20
C ALA A 92 -6.45 24.65 6.31
N ALA A 93 -5.44 25.34 6.83
CA ALA A 93 -5.45 26.80 7.02
C ALA A 93 -5.04 27.61 5.77
N ALA A 94 -4.67 26.97 4.66
CA ALA A 94 -4.20 27.67 3.48
C ALA A 94 -5.35 28.40 2.74
N THR A 95 -5.23 29.72 2.60
CA THR A 95 -6.17 30.57 1.86
C THR A 95 -5.62 31.06 0.52
N GLU A 96 -4.29 31.08 0.37
CA GLU A 96 -3.58 31.53 -0.83
C GLU A 96 -3.16 30.34 -1.72
N LYS A 97 -2.77 30.62 -2.97
CA LYS A 97 -2.23 29.59 -3.86
C LYS A 97 -0.93 29.01 -3.31
N LEU A 98 -0.85 27.69 -3.24
CA LEU A 98 0.33 26.95 -2.82
C LEU A 98 1.08 26.35 -4.02
N PRO A 99 2.40 26.15 -3.92
CA PRO A 99 3.10 25.23 -4.83
C PRO A 99 2.53 23.81 -4.69
N GLY A 100 2.47 23.08 -5.80
CA GLY A 100 1.93 21.72 -5.83
C GLY A 100 3.03 20.67 -6.00
N VAL A 101 2.86 19.52 -5.35
CA VAL A 101 3.67 18.31 -5.58
C VAL A 101 2.77 17.21 -6.12
N VAL A 102 3.18 16.57 -7.22
CA VAL A 102 2.47 15.43 -7.80
C VAL A 102 3.18 14.15 -7.39
N VAL A 103 2.49 13.33 -6.60
CA VAL A 103 2.98 12.00 -6.20
C VAL A 103 2.46 10.97 -7.20
N VAL A 104 3.36 10.42 -8.02
CA VAL A 104 3.04 9.35 -8.96
C VAL A 104 3.45 8.01 -8.36
N HIS A 105 2.53 7.05 -8.32
CA HIS A 105 2.79 5.71 -7.79
C HIS A 105 2.56 4.63 -8.85
N GLU A 106 3.35 3.56 -8.81
CA GLU A 106 3.28 2.49 -9.81
C GLU A 106 2.35 1.34 -9.38
N ASN A 107 1.56 0.85 -10.32
CA ASN A 107 1.03 -0.51 -10.41
C ASN A 107 0.13 -1.10 -9.28
N ARG A 108 -0.36 -0.33 -8.30
CA ARG A 108 -1.34 -0.86 -7.31
C ARG A 108 -2.54 0.04 -7.00
N GLY A 109 -2.67 1.18 -7.69
CA GLY A 109 -3.70 2.17 -7.38
C GLY A 109 -3.42 2.90 -6.06
N LEU A 110 -4.36 3.75 -5.66
CA LEU A 110 -4.28 4.51 -4.40
C LEU A 110 -4.36 3.52 -3.22
N ASN A 111 -3.38 3.58 -2.31
CA ASN A 111 -3.36 2.77 -1.10
C ASN A 111 -3.01 3.64 0.12
N PRO A 112 -3.25 3.15 1.36
CA PRO A 112 -3.04 3.96 2.57
C PRO A 112 -1.62 4.51 2.74
N TYR A 113 -0.59 3.83 2.20
CA TYR A 113 0.78 4.33 2.24
C TYR A 113 0.99 5.49 1.27
N ILE A 114 0.42 5.43 0.06
CA ILE A 114 0.50 6.53 -0.91
C ILE A 114 -0.25 7.76 -0.40
N GLU A 115 -1.43 7.58 0.19
CA GLU A 115 -2.16 8.67 0.84
C GLU A 115 -1.34 9.29 1.98
N ASP A 116 -0.65 8.46 2.77
CA ASP A 116 0.25 8.94 3.82
C ASP A 116 1.42 9.74 3.25
N VAL A 117 2.03 9.31 2.14
CA VAL A 117 3.08 10.08 1.45
C VAL A 117 2.54 11.45 1.00
N ALA A 118 1.32 11.52 0.47
CA ALA A 118 0.69 12.80 0.12
C ALA A 118 0.47 13.69 1.35
N ARG A 119 -0.01 13.13 2.47
CA ARG A 119 -0.17 13.88 3.73
C ARG A 119 1.15 14.41 4.28
N ARG A 120 2.26 13.64 4.21
CA ARG A 120 3.59 14.09 4.63
C ARG A 120 4.08 15.35 3.88
N LEU A 121 3.61 15.54 2.65
CA LEU A 121 3.94 16.71 1.82
C LEU A 121 3.00 17.89 2.06
N ALA A 122 1.92 17.68 2.81
CA ALA A 122 0.89 18.67 3.11
C ALA A 122 1.00 19.27 4.53
N VAL A 123 1.95 18.77 5.35
CA VAL A 123 2.33 19.33 6.65
C VAL A 123 3.22 20.55 6.47
#